data_AF-A0A3M8XE68-F1
#
_entry.id   AF-A0A3M8XE68-F1
#
_cell.length_a   1.000
_cell.length_b   1.000
_cell.length_c   1.000
_cell.angle_alpha   90.00
_cell.angle_beta   90.00
_cell.angle_gamma   90.00
#
_symmetry.space_group_name_H-M   'P 1'
#
loop_
_entity.id
_entity.type
_entity.pdbx_description
1 polymer ?
#
loop_
_entity_poly.entity_id
_entity_poly.type
_entity_poly.pdbx_seq_one_letter_code
_entity_poly.pdbx_strand_id
1 'polypeptide(L)' 'LAPALSHRAVRIEGPHLRVELAVAPGHRALDVARAVRGAVAATAPPPATVAVLVTAVDDVTAVDDGG' A
#
# COMPACT_ATOMS: atom_id res chain seq x y z
N LEU A 1 13.33 4.09 1.61
CA LEU A 1 12.64 3.75 0.34
C LEU A 1 11.21 4.31 0.34
N ALA A 2 10.71 4.73 -0.83
CA ALA A 2 9.31 5.14 -1.04
C ALA A 2 8.38 3.92 -1.16
N PRO A 3 7.06 4.06 -0.95
CA PRO A 3 6.11 2.97 -1.19
C PRO A 3 6.22 2.49 -2.65
N ALA A 4 6.39 1.18 -2.85
CA ALA A 4 6.44 0.59 -4.18
C ALA A 4 5.05 0.11 -4.58
N LEU A 5 4.49 0.68 -5.65
CA LEU A 5 3.25 0.23 -6.28
C LEU A 5 3.60 -0.64 -7.49
N SER A 6 3.20 -1.92 -7.48
CA SER A 6 3.18 -2.74 -8.69
C SER A 6 2.00 -2.33 -9.57
N HIS A 7 2.07 -2.47 -10.89
CA HIS A 7 0.93 -2.22 -11.80
C HIS A 7 -0.25 -3.21 -11.57
N ARG A 8 -0.05 -4.27 -10.79
CA ARG A 8 -1.11 -5.15 -10.24
C ARG A 8 -1.71 -4.66 -8.90
N ALA A 9 -1.21 -3.56 -8.35
CA ALA A 9 -1.57 -3.07 -7.02
C ALA A 9 -2.97 -2.47 -6.94
N VAL A 10 -3.54 -1.99 -8.04
CA VAL A 10 -4.85 -1.34 -8.05
C VAL A 10 -5.84 -2.19 -8.81
N ARG A 11 -6.86 -2.70 -8.12
CA ARG A 11 -7.99 -3.43 -8.70
C ARG A 11 -9.25 -2.60 -8.60
N ILE A 12 -9.97 -2.52 -9.70
CA ILE A 12 -11.28 -1.86 -9.78
C ILE A 12 -12.33 -2.97 -9.89
N GLU A 13 -13.19 -3.06 -8.88
CA GLU A 13 -14.22 -4.07 -8.71
C GLU A 13 -15.58 -3.34 -8.62
N GLY A 14 -16.11 -2.93 -9.78
CA GLY A 14 -17.32 -2.11 -9.84
C GLY A 14 -17.11 -0.75 -9.15
N PRO A 15 -17.91 -0.37 -8.14
CA PRO A 15 -17.72 0.87 -7.38
C PRO A 15 -16.63 0.76 -6.29
N HIS A 16 -15.89 -0.35 -6.25
CA HIS A 16 -14.86 -0.59 -5.23
C HIS A 16 -13.47 -0.51 -5.82
N LEU A 17 -12.59 0.27 -5.18
CA LEU A 17 -11.15 0.26 -5.46
C LEU A 17 -10.43 -0.50 -4.36
N ARG A 18 -9.59 -1.46 -4.75
CA ARG A 18 -8.66 -2.14 -3.86
C ARG A 18 -7.24 -1.74 -4.24
N VAL A 19 -6.50 -1.21 -3.27
CA VAL A 19 -5.10 -0.79 -3.42
C VAL A 19 -4.22 -1.63 -2.52
N GLU A 20 -3.22 -2.30 -3.10
CA GLU A 20 -2.28 -3.18 -2.42
C GLU A 20 -0.89 -2.55 -2.41
N LEU A 21 -0.30 -2.37 -1.23
CA LEU A 21 0.95 -1.65 -1.04
C LEU A 21 1.92 -2.46 -0.19
N ALA A 22 3.17 -2.51 -0.64
CA ALA A 22 4.29 -2.98 0.15
C ALA A 22 5.02 -1.75 0.72
N VAL A 23 5.19 -1.70 2.04
CA VAL A 23 5.82 -0.57 2.73
C VAL A 23 7.12 -1.00 3.39
N ALA A 24 8.17 -0.21 3.21
CA ALA A 24 9.45 -0.41 3.85
C ALA A 24 9.36 -0.17 5.37
N PRO A 25 10.31 -0.71 6.15
CA PRO A 25 10.39 -0.43 7.58
C PRO A 25 10.49 1.08 7.84
N GLY A 26 9.84 1.55 8.90
CA GLY A 26 9.79 2.97 9.26
C GLY A 26 8.57 3.73 8.73
N HIS A 27 7.76 3.14 7.85
CA HIS A 27 6.45 3.69 7.48
C HIS A 27 5.34 3.04 8.28
N ARG A 28 4.54 3.84 9.01
CA ARG A 28 3.35 3.32 9.69
C ARG A 28 2.27 3.01 8.66
N ALA A 29 1.80 1.75 8.64
CA ALA A 29 0.77 1.29 7.69
C ALA A 29 -0.50 2.15 7.70
N LEU A 30 -0.91 2.66 8.87
CA LEU A 30 -2.07 3.54 9.00
C LEU A 30 -1.89 4.87 8.26
N ASP A 31 -0.71 5.48 8.33
CA ASP A 31 -0.44 6.76 7.70
C ASP A 31 -0.42 6.61 6.17
N VAL A 32 0.15 5.51 5.68
CA VAL A 32 0.10 5.14 4.26
C VAL A 32 -1.35 4.94 3.79
N ALA A 33 -2.16 4.19 4.55
CA ALA A 33 -3.57 3.96 4.20
C ALA A 33 -4.38 5.26 4.15
N ARG A 34 -4.13 6.20 5.07
CA ARG A 34 -4.78 7.52 5.09
C ARG A 34 -4.38 8.37 3.89
N ALA A 35 -3.09 8.43 3.57
CA ALA A 35 -2.59 9.17 2.42
C ALA A 35 -3.20 8.66 1.11
N VAL A 36 -3.24 7.34 0.93
CA VAL A 36 -3.83 6.69 -0.26
C VAL A 36 -5.32 6.98 -0.35
N ARG A 37 -6.06 6.86 0.74
CA ARG A 37 -7.50 7.20 0.75
C ARG A 37 -7.75 8.66 0.36
N GLY A 38 -6.93 9.59 0.85
CA GLY A 38 -7.02 11.00 0.48
C GLY A 38 -6.75 11.23 -1.02
N ALA A 39 -5.71 10.59 -1.56
CA ALA A 39 -5.36 10.71 -2.98
C ALA A 39 -6.44 10.14 -3.91
N VAL A 40 -7.04 9.00 -3.55
CA VAL A 40 -8.14 8.41 -4.32
C VAL A 40 -9.39 9.28 -4.23
N ALA A 41 -9.73 9.79 -3.05
CA ALA A 41 -10.89 10.67 -2.90
C ALA A 41 -10.75 11.98 -3.69
N ALA A 42 -9.53 12.47 -3.90
CA ALA A 42 -9.27 13.66 -4.71
C ALA A 42 -9.40 13.43 -6.23
N THR A 43 -9.42 12.18 -6.69
CA THR A 43 -9.32 11.83 -8.13
C THR A 43 -10.48 10.97 -8.64
N ALA A 44 -11.10 10.16 -7.79
CA ALA A 44 -12.15 9.22 -8.18
C ALA A 44 -13.55 9.86 -8.10
N PRO A 45 -14.40 9.69 -9.12
CA PRO A 45 -15.81 10.06 -9.04
C PRO A 45 -16.51 9.28 -7.91
N PRO A 46 -17.28 9.95 -7.04
CA PRO A 46 -18.07 9.26 -6.02
C PRO A 46 -19.17 8.37 -6.65
N PRO A 47 -19.58 7.26 -5.99
CA PRO A 47 -19.10 6.74 -4.71
C PRO A 47 -18.09 5.59 -4.90
N ALA A 48 -16.80 5.89 -4.94
CA ALA A 48 -15.77 4.86 -4.90
C ALA A 48 -15.47 4.46 -3.44
N THR A 49 -15.82 3.24 -3.03
CA THR A 49 -15.37 2.71 -1.74
C THR A 49 -13.94 2.19 -1.88
N VAL A 50 -13.02 2.62 -1.01
CA VAL A 50 -11.60 2.28 -1.12
C VAL A 50 -11.16 1.34 0.01
N ALA A 51 -10.72 0.14 -0.37
CA ALA A 51 -10.02 -0.81 0.48
C ALA A 51 -8.51 -0.69 0.26
N VAL A 52 -7.73 -0.59 1.33
CA VAL A 52 -6.27 -0.50 1.27
C VAL A 52 -5.66 -1.67 2.04
N LEU A 53 -4.90 -2.51 1.36
CA LEU A 53 -4.12 -3.59 1.95
C LEU A 53 -2.66 -3.17 1.99
N VAL A 54 -2.09 -3.09 3.20
CA VAL A 54 -0.70 -2.72 3.41
C VAL A 54 0.05 -3.92 4.00
N THR A 55 1.13 -4.31 3.34
CA THR A 55 2.05 -5.35 3.79
C THR A 55 3.37 -4.69 4.14
N ALA A 56 3.85 -4.89 5.37
CA ALA A 56 5.21 -4.50 5.72
C ALA A 56 6.20 -5.45 5.05
N VAL A 57 7.24 -4.91 4.43
CA VAL A 57 8.38 -5.69 3.95
C VAL A 57 9.48 -5.48 4.97
N ASP A 58 9.86 -6.54 5.67
CA ASP A 58 11.05 -6.49 6.51
C ASP A 58 12.28 -6.51 5.60
N ASP A 59 13.31 -5.75 5.98
CA ASP A 59 14.62 -5.93 5.37
C ASP A 59 15.10 -7.32 5.79
N VAL A 60 15.27 -8.23 4.81
CA VAL A 60 16.05 -9.44 5.04
C VAL A 60 17.49 -8.98 5.22
N THR A 61 17.87 -8.62 6.44
CA THR A 61 19.25 -8.80 6.84
C THR A 61 19.50 -10.29 6.69
N ALA A 62 20.25 -10.64 5.65
CA ALA A 62 20.80 -11.98 5.48
C ALA A 62 21.24 -12.47 6.86
N VAL A 63 20.75 -13.64 7.25
CA VAL A 63 21.24 -14.32 8.45
C VAL A 63 22.76 -14.37 8.28
N ASP A 64 23.47 -13.63 9.14
CA ASP A 64 24.91 -13.76 9.26
C ASP A 64 25.15 -15.11 9.94
N ASP A 65 25.19 -16.18 9.14
CA ASP A 65 25.69 -17.48 9.57
C ASP A 65 27.23 -17.40 9.65
N GLY A 66 27.70 -16.56 10.58
CA GLY A 66 29.08 -16.55 11.02
C GLY A 66 29.30 -17.63 12.08
N GLY A 67 29.87 -18.76 11.67
CA GLY A 67 30.30 -19.85 12.55
C GLY A 67 30.71 -21.11 11.81
#